data_AF-S4PK56-F1
#
_entry.id   AF-S4PK56-F1
#
_cell.length_a   1.000
_cell.length_b   1.000
_cell.length_c   1.000
_cell.angle_alpha   90.00
_cell.angle_beta   90.00
_cell.angle_gamma   90.00
#
_symmetry.space_group_name_H-M   'P 1'
#
loop_
_entity.id
_entity.type
_entity.pdbx_description
1 polymer ?
#
loop_
_entity_poly.entity_id
_entity_poly.type
_entity_poly.pdbx_seq_one_letter_code
_entity_poly.pdbx_strand_id
1 'polypeptide(L)'
;MEKLREEAQYEKERGNNFVKQEKWDDAIACYNRAIELVKDDAIYFANRGLCHLKKESLHQAETDCTEALRLDPTYVKALQRRATAREKLGSLRAASHDLNEVIKLEPHNVVARRQLDAIIARMGTKGAKSKSSPTSENKQIAKDQSKIVEIPGSYEKKSSPYEKWRHGVGEDVTVIKPVKKPPHLRSKRALKHVPIQEILLGRTVVEKPATRLKIVEVDVNKAHGDSNNNDSKKLSQKSEINCDGDKDNGHCDKSDGNSESATVVYHSEKVVANMVPPLNSVQFILEWKSLRGNSAARSDYLSMIEPSKLPTIFENALESDVLSDLLQTLHDYRDNFEEHSIGDYLKSLCRVKRFSALAMFLSSSDKDLLNDMLCYCIATQQISESEFMELKMKYEL
;
A
#
# COMPACT_ATOMS: atom_id res chain seq x y z
N MET A 1 26.17 -9.06 11.02
CA MET A 1 24.79 -8.91 10.51
C MET A 1 24.27 -10.21 9.96
N GLU A 2 24.90 -10.80 8.93
CA GLU A 2 24.44 -12.04 8.28
C GLU A 2 24.21 -13.20 9.25
N LYS A 3 25.20 -13.55 10.10
CA LYS A 3 25.05 -14.57 11.16
C LYS A 3 23.86 -14.38 12.10
N LEU A 4 23.47 -13.13 12.40
CA LEU A 4 22.31 -12.84 13.25
C LEU A 4 20.99 -13.08 12.50
N ARG A 5 20.97 -12.87 11.17
CA ARG A 5 19.83 -13.23 10.31
C ARG A 5 19.70 -14.75 10.17
N GLU A 6 20.82 -15.47 10.04
CA GLU A 6 20.84 -16.94 10.03
C GLU A 6 20.30 -17.51 11.37
N GLU A 7 20.74 -16.97 12.51
CA GLU A 7 20.27 -17.39 13.84
C GLU A 7 18.78 -17.06 14.07
N ALA A 8 18.32 -15.87 13.64
CA ALA A 8 16.91 -15.50 13.69
C ALA A 8 16.03 -16.36 12.76
N GLN A 9 16.55 -16.73 11.58
CA GLN A 9 15.90 -17.68 10.66
C GLN A 9 15.78 -19.07 11.31
N TYR A 10 16.83 -19.56 11.98
CA TYR A 10 16.82 -20.83 12.69
C TYR A 10 15.78 -20.85 13.82
N GLU A 11 15.72 -19.82 14.67
CA GLU A 11 14.70 -19.73 15.71
C GLU A 11 13.28 -19.57 15.11
N LYS A 12 13.09 -18.88 13.97
CA LYS A 12 11.80 -18.88 13.24
C LYS A 12 11.40 -20.29 12.79
N GLU A 13 12.31 -21.06 12.20
CA GLU A 13 12.02 -22.42 11.71
C GLU A 13 11.75 -23.40 12.86
N ARG A 14 12.47 -23.25 13.97
CA ARG A 14 12.18 -23.93 15.24
C ARG A 14 10.79 -23.58 15.77
N GLY A 15 10.43 -22.29 15.79
CA GLY A 15 9.10 -21.81 16.14
C GLY A 15 7.99 -22.38 15.22
N ASN A 16 8.25 -22.45 13.91
CA ASN A 16 7.32 -23.07 12.95
C ASN A 16 7.09 -24.57 13.24
N ASN A 17 8.12 -25.29 13.70
CA ASN A 17 7.97 -26.69 14.10
C ASN A 17 7.20 -26.86 15.42
N PHE A 18 7.29 -25.90 16.36
CA PHE A 18 6.43 -25.87 17.54
C PHE A 18 4.97 -25.51 17.19
N VAL A 19 4.74 -24.60 16.23
CA VAL A 19 3.40 -24.31 15.67
C VAL A 19 2.74 -25.56 15.08
N LYS A 20 3.49 -26.40 14.35
CA LYS A 20 2.99 -27.70 13.84
C LYS A 20 2.66 -28.70 14.94
N GLN A 21 3.28 -28.59 16.11
CA GLN A 21 3.02 -29.40 17.30
C GLN A 21 1.96 -28.77 18.23
N GLU A 22 1.34 -27.66 17.83
CA GLU A 22 0.39 -26.86 18.63
C GLU A 22 0.96 -26.35 19.97
N LYS A 23 2.30 -26.30 20.11
CA LYS A 23 3.00 -25.79 21.29
C LYS A 23 3.18 -24.27 21.17
N TRP A 24 2.10 -23.54 21.40
CA TRP A 24 2.03 -22.09 21.16
C TRP A 24 3.02 -21.29 22.02
N ASP A 25 3.25 -21.68 23.27
CA ASP A 25 4.18 -20.98 24.18
C ASP A 25 5.65 -21.15 23.77
N ASP A 26 6.07 -22.37 23.43
CA ASP A 26 7.43 -22.63 22.92
C ASP A 26 7.66 -21.90 21.58
N ALA A 27 6.64 -21.86 20.72
CA ALA A 27 6.68 -21.10 19.48
C ALA A 27 6.84 -19.58 19.72
N ILE A 28 6.08 -19.00 20.66
CA ILE A 28 6.20 -17.59 21.04
C ILE A 28 7.60 -17.29 21.57
N ALA A 29 8.18 -18.17 22.40
CA ALA A 29 9.53 -18.00 22.91
C ALA A 29 10.58 -17.98 21.79
N CYS A 30 10.47 -18.87 20.80
CA CYS A 30 11.34 -18.86 19.61
C CYS A 30 11.17 -17.59 18.75
N TYR A 31 9.93 -17.15 18.48
CA TYR A 31 9.71 -15.90 17.73
C TYR A 31 10.18 -14.65 18.50
N ASN A 32 10.11 -14.64 19.84
CA ASN A 32 10.70 -13.58 20.65
C ASN A 32 12.21 -13.48 20.45
N ARG A 33 12.95 -14.61 20.49
CA ARG A 33 14.39 -14.62 20.20
C ARG A 33 14.71 -14.14 18.78
N ALA A 34 13.94 -14.59 17.79
CA ALA A 34 14.10 -14.12 16.41
C ALA A 34 13.93 -12.59 16.29
N ILE A 35 12.94 -12.01 16.99
CA ILE A 35 12.71 -10.56 17.06
C ILE A 35 13.80 -9.82 17.87
N GLU A 36 14.35 -10.43 18.92
CA GLU A 36 15.44 -9.84 19.69
C GLU A 36 16.73 -9.72 18.85
N LEU A 37 17.02 -10.75 18.05
CA LEU A 37 18.15 -10.79 17.11
C LEU A 37 17.93 -9.85 15.91
N VAL A 38 16.73 -9.87 15.31
CA VAL A 38 16.42 -9.22 14.03
C VAL A 38 14.99 -8.65 14.05
N LYS A 39 14.88 -7.32 14.05
CA LYS A 39 13.60 -6.58 14.21
C LYS A 39 12.93 -6.14 12.91
N ASP A 40 13.54 -6.42 11.75
CA ASP A 40 13.09 -5.92 10.45
C ASP A 40 12.23 -6.91 9.63
N ASP A 41 12.12 -8.17 10.05
CA ASP A 41 11.27 -9.20 9.38
C ASP A 41 9.83 -9.23 9.95
N ALA A 42 8.86 -8.84 9.11
CA ALA A 42 7.43 -8.90 9.41
C ALA A 42 6.91 -10.31 9.73
N ILE A 43 7.57 -11.36 9.23
CA ILE A 43 7.15 -12.76 9.38
C ILE A 43 7.22 -13.21 10.84
N TYR A 44 8.22 -12.76 11.60
CA TYR A 44 8.36 -13.13 13.01
C TYR A 44 7.17 -12.62 13.84
N PHE A 45 6.82 -11.34 13.67
CA PHE A 45 5.68 -10.70 14.33
C PHE A 45 4.36 -11.36 13.92
N ALA A 46 4.12 -11.58 12.63
CA ALA A 46 2.88 -12.21 12.20
C ALA A 46 2.72 -13.65 12.73
N ASN A 47 3.81 -14.43 12.80
CA ASN A 47 3.77 -15.80 13.30
C ASN A 47 3.63 -15.86 14.83
N ARG A 48 4.22 -14.91 15.57
CA ARG A 48 3.91 -14.73 17.00
C ARG A 48 2.44 -14.35 17.21
N GLY A 49 1.92 -13.44 16.39
CA GLY A 49 0.49 -13.06 16.38
C GLY A 49 -0.46 -14.23 16.09
N LEU A 50 -0.08 -15.18 15.23
CA LEU A 50 -0.81 -16.44 15.03
C LEU A 50 -0.88 -17.28 16.31
N CYS A 51 0.22 -17.38 17.05
CA CYS A 51 0.26 -18.11 18.32
C CYS A 51 -0.63 -17.42 19.36
N HIS A 52 -0.59 -16.09 19.46
CA HIS A 52 -1.49 -15.33 20.33
C HIS A 52 -2.97 -15.48 19.93
N LEU A 53 -3.32 -15.57 18.65
CA LEU A 53 -4.69 -15.88 18.20
C LEU A 53 -5.16 -17.26 18.68
N LYS A 54 -4.27 -18.27 18.61
CA LYS A 54 -4.56 -19.64 19.06
C LYS A 54 -4.68 -19.75 20.58
N LYS A 55 -3.92 -18.93 21.33
CA LYS A 55 -4.03 -18.75 22.79
C LYS A 55 -5.13 -17.77 23.23
N GLU A 56 -5.99 -17.32 22.31
CA GLU A 56 -7.05 -16.32 22.56
C GLU A 56 -6.57 -15.00 23.20
N SER A 57 -5.28 -14.68 23.07
CA SER A 57 -4.64 -13.47 23.57
C SER A 57 -4.81 -12.32 22.56
N LEU A 58 -6.07 -11.96 22.30
CA LEU A 58 -6.49 -11.20 21.11
C LEU A 58 -5.81 -9.82 20.96
N HIS A 59 -5.64 -9.08 22.05
CA HIS A 59 -4.95 -7.77 22.02
C HIS A 59 -3.46 -7.89 21.66
N GLN A 60 -2.79 -8.94 22.12
CA GLN A 60 -1.39 -9.21 21.78
C GLN A 60 -1.29 -9.61 20.29
N ALA A 61 -2.22 -10.43 19.80
CA ALA A 61 -2.32 -10.75 18.37
C ALA A 61 -2.56 -9.52 17.49
N GLU A 62 -3.44 -8.59 17.89
CA GLU A 62 -3.68 -7.35 17.14
C GLU A 62 -2.43 -6.46 17.11
N THR A 63 -1.71 -6.35 18.24
CA THR A 63 -0.46 -5.59 18.34
C THR A 63 0.61 -6.16 17.43
N ASP A 64 0.84 -7.48 17.50
CA ASP A 64 1.82 -8.19 16.66
C ASP A 64 1.51 -8.10 15.17
N CYS A 65 0.25 -8.26 14.78
CA CYS A 65 -0.13 -8.11 13.37
C CYS A 65 -0.03 -6.65 12.91
N THR A 66 -0.16 -5.68 13.82
CA THR A 66 0.03 -4.26 13.48
C THR A 66 1.51 -3.90 13.32
N GLU A 67 2.40 -4.45 14.14
CA GLU A 67 3.85 -4.31 13.92
C GLU A 67 4.31 -5.02 12.63
N ALA A 68 3.79 -6.21 12.34
CA ALA A 68 4.04 -6.90 11.07
C ALA A 68 3.65 -6.03 9.87
N LEU A 69 2.48 -5.37 9.92
CA LEU A 69 1.99 -4.48 8.87
C LEU A 69 2.66 -3.10 8.84
N ARG A 70 3.36 -2.71 9.90
CA ARG A 70 4.23 -1.52 9.92
C ARG A 70 5.55 -1.80 9.20
N LEU A 71 5.98 -3.05 9.15
CA LEU A 71 7.18 -3.52 8.42
C LEU A 71 6.85 -3.86 6.96
N ASP A 72 5.77 -4.61 6.73
CA ASP A 72 5.26 -4.96 5.40
C ASP A 72 3.73 -4.73 5.33
N PRO A 73 3.28 -3.57 4.80
CA PRO A 73 1.86 -3.27 4.61
C PRO A 73 1.13 -4.22 3.67
N THR A 74 1.86 -4.92 2.78
CA THR A 74 1.29 -5.86 1.80
C THR A 74 1.09 -7.26 2.37
N TYR A 75 1.46 -7.50 3.64
CA TYR A 75 1.45 -8.85 4.20
C TYR A 75 0.04 -9.37 4.51
N VAL A 76 -0.59 -9.96 3.50
CA VAL A 76 -1.98 -10.49 3.55
C VAL A 76 -2.25 -11.37 4.77
N LYS A 77 -1.33 -12.26 5.13
CA LYS A 77 -1.49 -13.15 6.29
C LYS A 77 -1.57 -12.37 7.61
N ALA A 78 -0.85 -11.25 7.74
CA ALA A 78 -0.95 -10.39 8.92
C ALA A 78 -2.27 -9.60 8.94
N LEU A 79 -2.75 -9.09 7.79
CA LEU A 79 -4.07 -8.46 7.69
C LEU A 79 -5.20 -9.44 8.08
N GLN A 80 -5.21 -10.66 7.53
CA GLN A 80 -6.23 -11.67 7.87
C GLN A 80 -6.19 -12.07 9.36
N ARG A 81 -4.99 -12.21 9.93
CA ARG A 81 -4.81 -12.49 11.37
C ARG A 81 -5.32 -11.31 12.22
N ARG A 82 -5.02 -10.06 11.84
CA ARG A 82 -5.52 -8.86 12.54
C ARG A 82 -7.04 -8.73 12.44
N ALA A 83 -7.62 -8.97 11.27
CA ALA A 83 -9.07 -8.99 11.07
C ALA A 83 -9.74 -10.03 11.99
N THR A 84 -9.18 -11.24 12.07
CA THR A 84 -9.67 -12.31 12.95
C THR A 84 -9.58 -11.92 14.44
N ALA A 85 -8.49 -11.27 14.86
CA ALA A 85 -8.35 -10.75 16.23
C ALA A 85 -9.43 -9.68 16.53
N ARG A 86 -9.59 -8.72 15.62
CA ARG A 86 -10.56 -7.62 15.73
C ARG A 86 -12.01 -8.09 15.69
N GLU A 87 -12.32 -9.11 14.90
CA GLU A 87 -13.64 -9.75 14.86
C GLU A 87 -13.97 -10.37 16.24
N LYS A 88 -13.04 -11.16 16.81
CA LYS A 88 -13.19 -11.74 18.15
C LYS A 88 -13.27 -10.67 19.25
N LEU A 89 -12.57 -9.54 19.10
CA LEU A 89 -12.67 -8.37 20.00
C LEU A 89 -13.96 -7.55 19.81
N GLY A 90 -14.80 -7.87 18.83
CA GLY A 90 -16.05 -7.14 18.53
C GLY A 90 -15.85 -5.86 17.71
N SER A 91 -14.62 -5.52 17.33
CA SER A 91 -14.24 -4.36 16.50
C SER A 91 -14.54 -4.59 15.01
N LEU A 92 -15.80 -4.92 14.70
CA LEU A 92 -16.26 -5.37 13.39
C LEU A 92 -15.93 -4.40 12.24
N ARG A 93 -16.00 -3.07 12.47
CA ARG A 93 -15.63 -2.07 11.44
C ARG A 93 -14.15 -2.15 11.07
N ALA A 94 -13.26 -2.20 12.05
CA ALA A 94 -11.83 -2.32 11.82
C ALA A 94 -11.46 -3.65 11.16
N ALA A 95 -12.12 -4.75 11.55
CA ALA A 95 -11.98 -6.05 10.89
C ALA A 95 -12.45 -6.00 9.42
N SER A 96 -13.57 -5.33 9.13
CA SER A 96 -14.05 -5.17 7.75
C SER A 96 -13.14 -4.31 6.88
N HIS A 97 -12.45 -3.32 7.47
CA HIS A 97 -11.43 -2.56 6.76
C HIS A 97 -10.22 -3.43 6.41
N ASP A 98 -9.66 -4.15 7.38
CA ASP A 98 -8.54 -5.08 7.15
C ASP A 98 -8.86 -6.13 6.06
N LEU A 99 -10.09 -6.68 6.05
CA LEU A 99 -10.52 -7.62 5.01
C LEU A 99 -10.73 -6.98 3.63
N ASN A 100 -11.16 -5.71 3.57
CA ASN A 100 -11.20 -4.97 2.31
C ASN A 100 -9.80 -4.75 1.75
N GLU A 101 -8.79 -4.45 2.58
CA GLU A 101 -7.40 -4.37 2.12
C GLU A 101 -6.87 -5.73 1.65
N VAL A 102 -7.20 -6.84 2.35
CA VAL A 102 -6.90 -8.20 1.86
C VAL A 102 -7.51 -8.45 0.48
N ILE A 103 -8.75 -8.02 0.24
CA ILE A 103 -9.45 -8.20 -1.03
C ILE A 103 -8.89 -7.32 -2.15
N LYS A 104 -8.33 -6.15 -1.84
CA LYS A 104 -7.60 -5.34 -2.83
C LYS A 104 -6.28 -6.02 -3.25
N LEU A 105 -5.56 -6.61 -2.29
CA LEU A 105 -4.30 -7.32 -2.54
C LEU A 105 -4.51 -8.69 -3.21
N GLU A 106 -5.55 -9.43 -2.82
CA GLU A 106 -5.93 -10.74 -3.36
C GLU A 106 -7.42 -10.78 -3.73
N PRO A 107 -7.81 -10.29 -4.93
CA PRO A 107 -9.21 -10.25 -5.37
C PRO A 107 -9.93 -11.61 -5.39
N HIS A 108 -9.17 -12.70 -5.58
CA HIS A 108 -9.67 -14.07 -5.62
C HIS A 108 -9.75 -14.75 -4.23
N ASN A 109 -9.45 -14.05 -3.13
CA ASN A 109 -9.46 -14.64 -1.79
C ASN A 109 -10.91 -14.83 -1.27
N VAL A 110 -11.50 -15.98 -1.66
CA VAL A 110 -12.86 -16.37 -1.29
C VAL A 110 -13.06 -16.44 0.24
N VAL A 111 -12.02 -16.77 1.01
CA VAL A 111 -12.09 -16.82 2.48
C VAL A 111 -12.27 -15.41 3.06
N ALA A 112 -11.45 -14.45 2.62
CA ALA A 112 -11.56 -13.06 3.06
C ALA A 112 -12.90 -12.43 2.64
N ARG A 113 -13.38 -12.73 1.42
CA ARG A 113 -14.71 -12.30 0.96
C ARG A 113 -15.83 -12.84 1.87
N ARG A 114 -15.86 -14.15 2.11
CA ARG A 114 -16.87 -14.78 3.00
C ARG A 114 -16.82 -14.23 4.44
N GLN A 115 -15.62 -13.97 4.97
CA GLN A 115 -15.46 -13.34 6.29
C GLN A 115 -15.99 -11.90 6.28
N LEU A 116 -15.71 -11.12 5.24
CA LEU A 116 -16.20 -9.74 5.10
C LEU A 116 -17.74 -9.72 5.03
N ASP A 117 -18.34 -10.56 4.20
CA ASP A 117 -19.80 -10.65 4.03
C ASP A 117 -20.48 -11.04 5.37
N ALA A 118 -19.90 -11.99 6.11
CA ALA A 118 -20.38 -12.38 7.43
C ALA A 118 -20.27 -11.24 8.46
N ILE A 119 -19.19 -10.45 8.42
CA ILE A 119 -19.01 -9.28 9.28
C ILE A 119 -20.00 -8.16 8.92
N ILE A 120 -20.23 -7.90 7.63
CA ILE A 120 -21.23 -6.93 7.14
C ILE A 120 -22.64 -7.32 7.61
N ALA A 121 -23.04 -8.59 7.46
CA ALA A 121 -24.32 -9.10 7.95
C ALA A 121 -24.48 -8.92 9.48
N ARG A 122 -23.42 -9.17 10.26
CA ARG A 122 -23.39 -8.93 11.72
C ARG A 122 -23.41 -7.45 12.10
N MET A 123 -22.96 -6.55 11.24
CA MET A 123 -23.07 -5.09 11.46
C MET A 123 -24.48 -4.59 11.13
N GLY A 124 -25.06 -4.99 9.99
CA GLY A 124 -26.41 -4.59 9.59
C GLY A 124 -27.50 -5.04 10.57
N THR A 125 -27.42 -6.28 11.07
CA THR A 125 -28.39 -6.83 12.04
C THR A 125 -28.37 -6.14 13.41
N LYS A 126 -27.26 -5.48 13.80
CA LYS A 126 -27.17 -4.70 15.04
C LYS A 126 -27.91 -3.34 14.97
N GLY A 127 -28.18 -2.82 13.77
CA GLY A 127 -28.99 -1.61 13.58
C GLY A 127 -30.51 -1.82 13.78
N ALA A 128 -30.99 -3.07 13.67
CA ALA A 128 -32.42 -3.40 13.68
C ALA A 128 -32.98 -3.83 15.05
N LYS A 129 -32.13 -3.96 16.09
CA LYS A 129 -32.54 -4.47 17.42
C LYS A 129 -32.52 -3.41 18.54
N SER A 130 -32.78 -2.15 18.19
CA SER A 130 -32.95 -1.05 19.16
C SER A 130 -34.41 -0.61 19.38
N LYS A 131 -35.40 -1.45 19.02
CA LYS A 131 -36.80 -1.34 19.48
C LYS A 131 -37.50 -2.70 19.58
N SER A 132 -37.51 -3.30 20.77
CA SER A 132 -38.65 -4.00 21.39
C SER A 132 -38.19 -4.85 22.57
N SER A 133 -38.65 -4.50 23.78
CA SER A 133 -38.72 -5.45 24.89
C SER A 133 -39.90 -6.38 24.68
N PRO A 134 -39.84 -7.60 25.23
CA PRO A 134 -41.01 -8.15 25.92
C PRO A 134 -40.67 -8.53 27.38
N THR A 135 -41.34 -7.84 28.31
CA THR A 135 -41.79 -8.43 29.59
C THR A 135 -42.79 -9.57 29.29
N SER A 136 -42.96 -10.64 30.05
CA SER A 136 -42.65 -10.97 31.46
C SER A 136 -42.15 -12.45 31.55
N GLU A 137 -41.84 -13.16 32.65
CA GLU A 137 -41.83 -12.99 34.14
C GLU A 137 -40.98 -14.17 34.74
N ASN A 138 -40.71 -14.40 36.04
CA ASN A 138 -40.94 -13.73 37.34
C ASN A 138 -39.82 -14.17 38.34
N LYS A 139 -39.83 -13.57 39.54
CA LYS A 139 -39.33 -14.02 40.86
C LYS A 139 -37.83 -14.01 41.21
N GLN A 140 -37.51 -12.91 41.93
CA GLN A 140 -36.75 -12.84 43.21
C GLN A 140 -35.22 -13.07 43.11
N ILE A 141 -34.34 -12.35 43.83
CA ILE A 141 -34.35 -11.93 45.26
C ILE A 141 -33.62 -10.57 45.51
N ALA A 142 -34.13 -9.78 46.48
CA ALA A 142 -33.54 -8.74 47.37
C ALA A 142 -32.68 -7.53 46.90
N LYS A 143 -33.19 -6.34 47.29
CA LYS A 143 -32.54 -5.19 48.00
C LYS A 143 -31.08 -4.77 47.71
N ASP A 144 -30.90 -3.50 47.34
CA ASP A 144 -30.54 -2.43 48.32
C ASP A 144 -31.02 -1.04 47.85
N GLN A 145 -31.10 -0.04 48.73
CA GLN A 145 -31.56 1.33 48.45
C GLN A 145 -30.59 2.41 48.96
N SER A 146 -30.26 3.38 48.11
CA SER A 146 -29.77 4.68 48.58
C SER A 146 -30.31 5.84 47.73
N LYS A 147 -31.13 6.69 48.36
CA LYS A 147 -31.68 7.94 47.81
C LYS A 147 -30.63 9.05 47.83
N ILE A 148 -30.48 9.81 46.73
CA ILE A 148 -30.18 11.26 46.79
C ILE A 148 -31.00 12.00 45.70
N VAL A 149 -32.13 12.55 46.15
CA VAL A 149 -32.64 13.92 45.90
C VAL A 149 -32.40 14.60 44.53
N GLU A 150 -33.48 14.75 43.76
CA GLU A 150 -33.71 15.88 42.84
C GLU A 150 -34.40 17.03 43.61
N ILE A 151 -34.17 18.31 43.25
CA ILE A 151 -35.15 19.28 42.69
C ILE A 151 -34.36 20.40 41.91
N PRO A 152 -34.93 21.46 41.27
CA PRO A 152 -34.84 21.63 39.82
C PRO A 152 -34.02 22.85 39.35
N GLY A 153 -33.69 22.88 38.05
CA GLY A 153 -33.04 24.05 37.43
C GLY A 153 -33.14 24.04 35.90
N SER A 154 -34.21 24.62 35.36
CA SER A 154 -34.40 24.80 33.92
C SER A 154 -33.40 25.80 33.35
N TYR A 155 -32.59 25.38 32.37
CA TYR A 155 -31.79 26.29 31.55
C TYR A 155 -31.96 25.95 30.06
N GLU A 156 -32.60 26.86 29.35
CA GLU A 156 -32.84 26.80 27.91
C GLU A 156 -31.51 26.83 27.13
N LYS A 157 -31.43 26.03 26.07
CA LYS A 157 -30.32 26.12 25.11
C LYS A 157 -30.46 27.40 24.27
N LYS A 158 -29.80 28.48 24.69
CA LYS A 158 -29.49 29.60 23.78
C LYS A 158 -28.33 29.17 22.86
N SER A 159 -28.59 29.15 21.57
CA SER A 159 -27.59 28.83 20.54
C SER A 159 -26.50 29.91 20.49
N SER A 160 -25.25 29.47 20.42
CA SER A 160 -24.11 30.37 20.19
C SER A 160 -23.91 30.59 18.69
N PRO A 161 -23.57 31.80 18.19
CA PRO A 161 -23.46 32.08 16.75
C PRO A 161 -22.34 31.35 15.97
N TYR A 162 -21.58 30.45 16.60
CA TYR A 162 -20.35 29.84 16.06
C TYR A 162 -20.50 28.37 15.61
N GLU A 163 -21.62 28.02 14.97
CA GLU A 163 -21.84 26.66 14.43
C GLU A 163 -21.63 26.55 12.90
N LYS A 164 -21.25 27.63 12.21
CA LYS A 164 -21.35 27.77 10.74
C LYS A 164 -20.21 27.17 9.89
N TRP A 165 -19.33 26.35 10.49
CA TRP A 165 -18.15 25.75 9.83
C TRP A 165 -18.05 24.22 9.99
N ARG A 166 -19.17 23.49 9.98
CA ARG A 166 -19.20 22.01 10.04
C ARG A 166 -19.97 21.32 8.90
N HIS A 167 -19.87 21.84 7.68
CA HIS A 167 -20.31 21.11 6.49
C HIS A 167 -19.15 20.99 5.50
N GLY A 168 -18.32 19.95 5.73
CA GLY A 168 -17.13 19.67 4.94
C GLY A 168 -16.35 18.45 5.46
N VAL A 169 -16.68 17.28 4.89
CA VAL A 169 -15.85 16.06 4.78
C VAL A 169 -15.29 15.41 6.07
N GLY A 170 -15.76 14.19 6.37
CA GLY A 170 -15.05 13.20 7.22
C GLY A 170 -15.56 13.04 8.66
N GLU A 171 -16.20 11.89 8.95
CA GLU A 171 -16.57 11.48 10.31
C GLU A 171 -15.38 10.85 11.07
N ASP A 172 -14.27 11.59 11.24
CA ASP A 172 -13.16 11.14 12.09
C ASP A 172 -12.47 12.28 12.86
N VAL A 173 -13.25 13.28 13.28
CA VAL A 173 -12.77 14.42 14.08
C VAL A 173 -12.80 14.08 15.57
N THR A 174 -11.71 13.49 16.08
CA THR A 174 -11.51 13.34 17.52
C THR A 174 -11.28 14.71 18.16
N VAL A 175 -12.32 15.27 18.80
CA VAL A 175 -12.23 16.56 19.51
C VAL A 175 -11.40 16.40 20.79
N ILE A 176 -10.10 16.67 20.70
CA ILE A 176 -9.17 16.67 21.84
C ILE A 176 -9.57 17.77 22.81
N LYS A 177 -10.11 17.38 23.97
CA LYS A 177 -10.44 18.31 25.06
C LYS A 177 -9.17 18.74 25.81
N PRO A 178 -9.04 20.00 26.27
CA PRO A 178 -7.87 20.45 27.01
C PRO A 178 -7.65 19.66 28.31
N VAL A 179 -6.57 18.88 28.38
CA VAL A 179 -6.19 18.11 29.57
C VAL A 179 -5.56 19.04 30.60
N LYS A 180 -6.29 19.37 31.66
CA LYS A 180 -5.77 20.12 32.82
C LYS A 180 -4.84 19.24 33.65
N LYS A 181 -3.54 19.28 33.37
CA LYS A 181 -2.50 18.64 34.21
C LYS A 181 -2.35 19.41 35.54
N PRO A 182 -2.26 18.74 36.70
CA PRO A 182 -2.06 19.42 37.98
C PRO A 182 -0.68 20.10 38.05
N PRO A 183 -0.48 21.12 38.90
CA PRO A 183 0.68 22.02 38.82
C PRO A 183 2.05 21.34 38.90
N HIS A 184 2.15 20.23 39.63
CA HIS A 184 3.39 19.46 39.82
C HIS A 184 3.73 18.53 38.63
N LEU A 185 2.79 18.27 37.71
CA LEU A 185 2.98 17.48 36.48
C LEU A 185 3.06 18.35 35.20
N ARG A 186 3.12 19.68 35.35
CA ARG A 186 3.32 20.59 34.23
C ARG A 186 4.82 20.72 33.94
N SER A 187 5.22 20.55 32.67
CA SER A 187 6.60 20.84 32.24
C SER A 187 6.97 22.29 32.58
N LYS A 188 8.11 22.47 33.25
CA LYS A 188 8.71 23.79 33.54
C LYS A 188 9.58 24.31 32.38
N ARG A 189 9.84 23.49 31.36
CA ARG A 189 10.68 23.84 30.21
C ARG A 189 9.87 24.66 29.20
N ALA A 190 10.35 25.86 28.87
CA ALA A 190 9.75 26.71 27.86
C ALA A 190 9.71 26.02 26.48
N LEU A 191 8.62 26.23 25.74
CA LEU A 191 8.49 25.76 24.37
C LEU A 191 9.48 26.52 23.48
N LYS A 192 10.28 25.79 22.69
CA LYS A 192 11.16 26.37 21.67
C LYS A 192 10.44 26.36 20.34
N HIS A 193 10.52 27.46 19.59
CA HIS A 193 10.00 27.53 18.23
C HIS A 193 10.88 26.66 17.31
N VAL A 194 10.26 25.70 16.62
CA VAL A 194 10.93 24.94 15.56
C VAL A 194 10.78 25.75 14.27
N PRO A 195 11.86 26.16 13.60
CA PRO A 195 11.74 26.83 12.30
C PRO A 195 11.17 25.83 11.28
N ILE A 196 10.02 26.16 10.71
CA ILE A 196 9.44 25.42 9.59
C ILE A 196 10.06 25.97 8.32
N GLN A 197 10.74 25.12 7.56
CA GLN A 197 11.29 25.47 6.26
C GLN A 197 10.40 24.84 5.20
N GLU A 198 9.67 25.66 4.44
CA GLU A 198 8.85 25.17 3.33
C GLU A 198 9.76 24.75 2.18
N ILE A 199 9.67 23.47 1.80
CA ILE A 199 10.42 22.90 0.68
C ILE A 199 9.52 22.93 -0.55
N LEU A 200 9.83 23.80 -1.51
CA LEU A 200 9.20 23.79 -2.82
C LEU A 200 9.65 22.56 -3.60
N LEU A 201 8.80 21.53 -3.63
CA LEU A 201 8.99 20.36 -4.48
C LEU A 201 8.85 20.78 -5.95
N GLY A 202 9.93 20.66 -6.72
CA GLY A 202 9.91 20.90 -8.17
C GLY A 202 10.92 21.93 -8.70
N ARG A 203 12.21 21.80 -8.35
CA ARG A 203 13.31 22.28 -9.19
C ARG A 203 14.58 21.47 -8.92
N THR A 204 15.18 20.93 -9.98
CA THR A 204 16.45 20.22 -9.92
C THR A 204 17.59 21.22 -9.76
N VAL A 205 18.35 21.11 -8.67
CA VAL A 205 19.68 21.69 -8.54
C VAL A 205 20.66 20.54 -8.37
N VAL A 206 21.60 20.43 -9.30
CA VAL A 206 22.67 19.42 -9.26
C VAL A 206 23.75 19.92 -8.31
N GLU A 207 23.79 19.39 -7.09
CA GLU A 207 24.95 19.57 -6.20
C GLU A 207 25.78 18.28 -6.13
N LYS A 208 27.11 18.45 -6.24
CA LYS A 208 28.10 17.37 -6.29
C LYS A 208 28.33 16.77 -4.91
N PRO A 209 28.69 15.48 -4.81
CA PRO A 209 28.97 14.85 -3.51
C PRO A 209 30.29 15.37 -2.92
N ALA A 210 30.20 16.00 -1.74
CA ALA A 210 31.37 16.33 -0.93
C ALA A 210 31.88 15.07 -0.21
N THR A 211 32.90 14.44 -0.77
CA THR A 211 33.66 13.39 -0.07
C THR A 211 34.63 14.01 0.94
N ARG A 212 34.70 13.43 2.15
CA ARG A 212 35.93 13.12 2.95
C ARG A 212 35.67 13.21 4.46
N LEU A 213 35.84 12.07 5.13
CA LEU A 213 35.83 11.92 6.58
C LEU A 213 37.07 12.55 7.24
N LYS A 214 36.93 13.01 8.49
CA LYS A 214 38.00 12.95 9.50
C LYS A 214 37.41 12.73 10.89
N ILE A 215 38.02 11.80 11.63
CA ILE A 215 37.64 11.36 12.98
C ILE A 215 38.51 12.13 13.99
N VAL A 216 37.93 12.60 15.10
CA VAL A 216 38.63 12.74 16.39
C VAL A 216 37.67 12.36 17.52
N GLU A 217 38.22 11.57 18.44
CA GLU A 217 37.75 11.03 19.72
C GLU A 217 36.63 11.75 20.50
N VAL A 218 35.80 10.93 21.16
CA VAL A 218 34.99 11.33 22.33
C VAL A 218 35.45 10.50 23.51
N ASP A 219 36.15 11.14 24.45
CA ASP A 219 36.52 10.53 25.72
C ASP A 219 35.42 10.74 26.79
N VAL A 220 35.45 9.90 27.82
CA VAL A 220 34.29 9.67 28.69
C VAL A 220 34.29 10.60 29.91
N ASN A 221 33.17 11.33 30.15
CA ASN A 221 32.41 11.38 31.44
C ASN A 221 31.64 12.70 31.72
N LYS A 222 30.47 12.51 32.36
CA LYS A 222 29.79 13.38 33.36
C LYS A 222 29.42 14.85 33.05
N ALA A 223 28.10 15.07 33.16
CA ALA A 223 27.42 16.00 34.10
C ALA A 223 26.71 17.27 33.57
N HIS A 224 25.42 17.34 33.92
CA HIS A 224 24.65 18.49 34.43
C HIS A 224 24.54 19.82 33.65
N GLY A 225 23.29 20.17 33.33
CA GLY A 225 22.81 21.55 33.09
C GLY A 225 23.35 22.22 31.81
N ASP A 226 22.88 23.39 31.41
CA ASP A 226 21.60 24.06 31.67
C ASP A 226 21.40 25.14 30.57
N SER A 227 20.21 25.76 30.49
CA SER A 227 19.93 27.11 29.90
C SER A 227 20.64 27.54 28.58
N ASN A 228 19.93 27.67 27.45
CA ASN A 228 19.16 28.86 27.01
C ASN A 228 19.99 30.11 26.63
N ASN A 229 19.78 30.56 25.37
CA ASN A 229 19.45 31.92 24.87
C ASN A 229 20.27 33.14 25.38
N ASN A 230 20.55 34.21 24.63
CA ASN A 230 19.82 34.92 23.54
C ASN A 230 20.89 35.74 22.72
N ASP A 231 20.66 36.68 21.78
CA ASP A 231 19.49 37.50 21.41
C ASP A 231 19.60 38.15 19.98
N SER A 232 18.45 38.61 19.49
CA SER A 232 18.03 39.55 18.40
C SER A 232 19.02 40.49 17.64
N LYS A 233 18.72 40.95 16.39
CA LYS A 233 17.79 42.06 15.94
C LYS A 233 17.80 42.18 14.38
N LYS A 234 17.02 42.99 13.61
CA LYS A 234 15.66 43.64 13.63
C LYS A 234 15.50 44.52 12.32
N LEU A 235 14.28 44.94 11.93
CA LEU A 235 13.87 45.96 10.88
C LEU A 235 13.77 45.41 9.43
N SER A 236 12.66 45.49 8.64
CA SER A 236 11.71 46.54 8.16
C SER A 236 12.22 47.35 6.93
N GLN A 237 11.45 47.79 5.91
CA GLN A 237 10.03 48.24 5.81
C GLN A 237 9.60 48.51 4.31
N LYS A 238 8.30 48.35 3.91
CA LYS A 238 7.47 49.10 2.87
C LYS A 238 7.97 49.39 1.40
N SER A 239 7.17 49.76 0.37
CA SER A 239 5.74 49.60 -0.05
C SER A 239 5.47 50.14 -1.50
N GLU A 240 4.25 49.90 -2.07
CA GLU A 240 3.58 50.52 -3.27
C GLU A 240 4.12 50.18 -4.69
N ILE A 241 3.38 49.81 -5.78
CA ILE A 241 1.97 49.78 -6.29
C ILE A 241 1.51 50.97 -7.18
N ASN A 242 1.26 50.69 -8.49
CA ASN A 242 0.17 51.16 -9.41
C ASN A 242 0.59 50.99 -10.91
N CYS A 243 -0.25 51.04 -11.96
CA CYS A 243 -1.60 50.51 -12.29
C CYS A 243 -1.92 50.81 -13.79
N ASP A 244 -3.02 50.22 -14.32
CA ASP A 244 -3.71 50.53 -15.60
C ASP A 244 -2.98 50.20 -16.95
N GLY A 245 -3.65 49.80 -18.05
CA GLY A 245 -5.04 49.39 -18.28
C GLY A 245 -5.50 49.61 -19.74
N ASP A 246 -6.26 48.70 -20.37
CA ASP A 246 -7.12 49.02 -21.55
C ASP A 246 -8.11 47.89 -21.92
N LYS A 247 -9.11 48.18 -22.78
CA LYS A 247 -10.27 47.32 -23.15
C LYS A 247 -10.47 47.19 -24.66
N ASP A 248 -11.12 46.10 -25.13
CA ASP A 248 -12.19 46.23 -26.15
C ASP A 248 -13.17 45.02 -26.19
N ASN A 249 -14.23 45.11 -27.03
CA ASN A 249 -15.52 44.43 -26.93
C ASN A 249 -15.92 43.48 -28.10
N GLY A 250 -16.95 42.66 -27.84
CA GLY A 250 -17.91 42.12 -28.84
C GLY A 250 -17.80 40.61 -29.16
N HIS A 251 -18.83 39.85 -29.53
CA HIS A 251 -20.30 39.93 -29.51
C HIS A 251 -20.82 38.52 -29.93
N CYS A 252 -22.09 38.22 -29.67
CA CYS A 252 -22.81 36.94 -29.79
C CYS A 252 -22.90 36.35 -31.23
N ASP A 253 -23.37 35.11 -31.49
CA ASP A 253 -24.77 34.66 -31.28
C ASP A 253 -25.04 33.13 -31.22
N LYS A 254 -26.31 32.75 -30.99
CA LYS A 254 -26.82 31.37 -30.74
C LYS A 254 -27.67 30.79 -31.89
N SER A 255 -27.69 29.45 -32.01
CA SER A 255 -28.88 28.56 -32.21
C SER A 255 -28.38 27.12 -32.50
N ASP A 256 -28.77 26.08 -31.75
CA ASP A 256 -29.93 25.18 -31.95
C ASP A 256 -29.96 24.50 -33.35
N GLY A 257 -29.94 23.17 -33.54
CA GLY A 257 -29.83 22.03 -32.62
C GLY A 257 -30.61 20.81 -33.17
N ASN A 258 -30.01 19.60 -33.24
CA ASN A 258 -30.77 18.34 -33.25
C ASN A 258 -29.93 17.09 -32.89
N SER A 259 -30.62 16.00 -32.58
CA SER A 259 -30.09 14.72 -32.08
C SER A 259 -29.39 13.83 -33.10
N GLU A 260 -28.31 13.15 -32.69
CA GLU A 260 -28.01 11.79 -33.18
C GLU A 260 -27.15 11.01 -32.17
N SER A 261 -27.32 9.69 -32.10
CA SER A 261 -26.62 8.80 -31.16
C SER A 261 -25.15 8.61 -31.57
N ALA A 262 -24.22 9.03 -30.73
CA ALA A 262 -22.80 8.70 -30.87
C ALA A 262 -22.28 7.98 -29.62
N THR A 263 -21.71 6.79 -29.83
CA THR A 263 -21.00 6.00 -28.83
C THR A 263 -19.85 6.79 -28.21
N VAL A 264 -19.89 6.99 -26.89
CA VAL A 264 -18.78 7.65 -26.17
C VAL A 264 -17.58 6.71 -26.11
N VAL A 265 -16.63 6.93 -27.02
CA VAL A 265 -15.29 6.34 -26.99
C VAL A 265 -14.55 6.88 -25.77
N TYR A 266 -14.48 6.08 -24.71
CA TYR A 266 -13.58 6.37 -23.59
C TYR A 266 -12.13 6.29 -24.07
N HIS A 267 -11.51 7.46 -24.27
CA HIS A 267 -10.08 7.55 -24.52
C HIS A 267 -9.32 7.10 -23.26
N SER A 268 -8.36 6.18 -23.44
CA SER A 268 -7.61 5.47 -22.39
C SER A 268 -6.46 6.28 -21.77
N GLU A 269 -6.35 7.57 -22.08
CA GLU A 269 -5.13 8.39 -21.97
C GLU A 269 -4.63 8.72 -20.54
N LYS A 270 -5.29 8.24 -19.48
CA LYS A 270 -5.05 8.74 -18.11
C LYS A 270 -4.40 7.79 -17.09
N VAL A 271 -4.04 6.57 -17.49
CA VAL A 271 -3.34 5.62 -16.59
C VAL A 271 -1.81 5.68 -16.77
N VAL A 272 -1.34 5.73 -18.02
CA VAL A 272 0.08 5.48 -18.33
C VAL A 272 0.96 6.75 -18.27
N ALA A 273 0.36 7.95 -18.30
CA ALA A 273 1.09 9.24 -18.33
C ALA A 273 1.98 9.53 -17.10
N ASN A 274 1.87 8.75 -16.02
CA ASN A 274 2.69 8.85 -14.81
C ASN A 274 3.60 7.61 -14.58
N MET A 275 3.64 6.66 -15.52
CA MET A 275 4.50 5.47 -15.43
C MET A 275 5.95 5.82 -15.75
N VAL A 276 6.89 5.11 -15.14
CA VAL A 276 8.34 5.27 -15.35
C VAL A 276 8.90 3.91 -15.81
N PRO A 277 9.78 3.86 -16.82
CA PRO A 277 10.35 2.60 -17.28
C PRO A 277 11.06 1.85 -16.12
N PRO A 278 10.82 0.54 -15.98
CA PRO A 278 11.33 -0.25 -14.85
C PRO A 278 12.85 -0.39 -14.87
N LEU A 279 13.46 -0.15 -13.71
CA LEU A 279 14.90 -0.29 -13.50
C LEU A 279 15.31 -1.71 -13.07
N ASN A 280 14.36 -2.54 -12.62
CA ASN A 280 14.59 -3.91 -12.17
C ASN A 280 13.32 -4.77 -12.30
N SER A 281 13.49 -6.09 -12.19
CA SER A 281 12.42 -7.09 -12.24
C SER A 281 11.32 -6.85 -11.21
N VAL A 282 11.64 -6.42 -9.98
CA VAL A 282 10.64 -6.21 -8.92
C VAL A 282 9.69 -5.08 -9.30
N GLN A 283 10.22 -3.97 -9.83
CA GLN A 283 9.43 -2.85 -10.34
C GLN A 283 8.57 -3.27 -11.54
N PHE A 284 9.16 -3.99 -12.52
CA PHE A 284 8.40 -4.53 -13.65
C PHE A 284 7.26 -5.42 -13.17
N ILE A 285 7.53 -6.41 -12.32
CA ILE A 285 6.56 -7.41 -11.87
C ILE A 285 5.44 -6.79 -11.03
N LEU A 286 5.75 -5.80 -10.19
CA LEU A 286 4.75 -5.10 -9.38
C LEU A 286 3.76 -4.35 -10.28
N GLU A 287 4.25 -3.61 -11.26
CA GLU A 287 3.41 -2.85 -12.19
C GLU A 287 2.69 -3.76 -13.20
N TRP A 288 3.36 -4.79 -13.72
CA TRP A 288 2.75 -5.79 -14.60
C TRP A 288 1.59 -6.56 -13.93
N LYS A 289 1.67 -6.74 -12.60
CA LYS A 289 0.61 -7.31 -11.77
C LYS A 289 -0.45 -6.26 -11.39
N SER A 290 -0.11 -4.98 -11.25
CA SER A 290 -1.08 -3.88 -11.03
C SER A 290 -1.98 -3.66 -12.26
N LEU A 291 -1.40 -3.77 -13.46
CA LEU A 291 -2.07 -3.61 -14.76
C LEU A 291 -2.85 -4.88 -15.21
N ARG A 292 -2.97 -5.90 -14.35
CA ARG A 292 -3.72 -7.13 -14.68
C ARG A 292 -5.18 -6.82 -15.00
N GLY A 293 -5.61 -7.22 -16.20
CA GLY A 293 -6.97 -6.99 -16.71
C GLY A 293 -7.13 -5.72 -17.56
N ASN A 294 -6.07 -4.91 -17.70
CA ASN A 294 -6.02 -3.83 -18.69
C ASN A 294 -4.89 -4.11 -19.70
N SER A 295 -5.21 -4.90 -20.72
CA SER A 295 -4.23 -5.36 -21.72
C SER A 295 -3.64 -4.23 -22.55
N ALA A 296 -4.38 -3.13 -22.78
CA ALA A 296 -3.87 -1.94 -23.46
C ALA A 296 -2.81 -1.20 -22.61
N ALA A 297 -3.08 -0.99 -21.31
CA ALA A 297 -2.06 -0.39 -20.45
C ALA A 297 -0.82 -1.30 -20.27
N ARG A 298 -0.96 -2.62 -20.43
CA ARG A 298 0.18 -3.56 -20.47
C ARG A 298 1.01 -3.41 -21.74
N SER A 299 0.41 -3.23 -22.92
CA SER A 299 1.18 -2.98 -24.15
C SER A 299 1.85 -1.61 -24.10
N ASP A 300 1.15 -0.58 -23.63
CA ASP A 300 1.72 0.77 -23.42
C ASP A 300 2.89 0.77 -22.41
N TYR A 301 2.81 -0.05 -21.36
CA TYR A 301 3.92 -0.18 -20.39
C TYR A 301 5.08 -1.03 -20.93
N LEU A 302 4.80 -2.03 -21.77
CA LEU A 302 5.83 -2.83 -22.43
C LEU A 302 6.57 -2.02 -23.50
N SER A 303 5.88 -1.16 -24.26
CA SER A 303 6.49 -0.32 -25.30
C SER A 303 7.44 0.74 -24.75
N MET A 304 7.30 1.12 -23.48
CA MET A 304 8.28 1.94 -22.75
C MET A 304 9.62 1.23 -22.46
N ILE A 305 9.71 -0.08 -22.69
CA ILE A 305 10.89 -0.90 -22.35
C ILE A 305 11.65 -1.28 -23.62
N GLU A 306 12.79 -0.62 -23.82
CA GLU A 306 13.74 -1.00 -24.88
C GLU A 306 14.08 -2.51 -24.80
N PRO A 307 13.91 -3.30 -25.86
CA PRO A 307 14.10 -4.76 -25.84
C PRO A 307 15.47 -5.18 -25.30
N SER A 308 16.51 -4.41 -25.63
CA SER A 308 17.89 -4.64 -25.19
C SER A 308 18.06 -4.72 -23.66
N LYS A 309 17.15 -4.07 -22.91
CA LYS A 309 17.16 -4.01 -21.44
C LYS A 309 16.42 -5.17 -20.78
N LEU A 310 15.55 -5.90 -21.49
CA LEU A 310 14.78 -7.01 -20.91
C LEU A 310 15.66 -8.07 -20.21
N PRO A 311 16.82 -8.51 -20.77
CA PRO A 311 17.73 -9.44 -20.08
C PRO A 311 18.29 -8.88 -18.76
N THR A 312 18.53 -7.57 -18.71
CA THR A 312 19.06 -6.87 -17.51
C THR A 312 17.98 -6.55 -16.48
N ILE A 313 16.73 -6.34 -16.91
CA ILE A 313 15.59 -6.11 -16.03
C ILE A 313 15.22 -7.42 -15.34
N PHE A 314 15.02 -8.50 -16.11
CA PHE A 314 14.55 -9.77 -15.57
C PHE A 314 15.63 -10.59 -14.86
N GLU A 315 16.85 -10.64 -15.41
CA GLU A 315 17.93 -11.53 -14.99
C GLU A 315 17.49 -12.99 -14.73
N ASN A 316 17.24 -13.35 -13.46
CA ASN A 316 16.85 -14.69 -12.97
C ASN A 316 15.39 -14.74 -12.48
N ALA A 317 14.64 -13.64 -12.62
CA ALA A 317 13.32 -13.41 -12.01
C ALA A 317 12.16 -13.36 -13.04
N LEU A 318 12.40 -13.81 -14.28
CA LEU A 318 11.31 -14.08 -15.22
C LEU A 318 10.59 -15.38 -14.81
N GLU A 319 9.31 -15.28 -14.53
CA GLU A 319 8.42 -16.41 -14.19
C GLU A 319 7.66 -16.88 -15.44
N SER A 320 7.20 -18.14 -15.47
CA SER A 320 6.55 -18.73 -16.66
C SER A 320 5.21 -18.09 -17.00
N ASP A 321 4.43 -17.70 -15.98
CA ASP A 321 3.15 -16.99 -16.14
C ASP A 321 3.36 -15.58 -16.70
N VAL A 322 4.42 -14.90 -16.26
CA VAL A 322 4.82 -13.59 -16.77
C VAL A 322 5.27 -13.67 -18.23
N LEU A 323 5.99 -14.74 -18.61
CA LEU A 323 6.38 -14.98 -20.00
C LEU A 323 5.15 -15.21 -20.90
N SER A 324 4.19 -16.05 -20.50
CA SER A 324 2.93 -16.22 -21.25
C SER A 324 2.14 -14.91 -21.35
N ASP A 325 2.00 -14.15 -20.26
CA ASP A 325 1.36 -12.82 -20.25
C ASP A 325 2.04 -11.83 -21.23
N LEU A 326 3.38 -11.83 -21.29
CA LEU A 326 4.17 -11.01 -22.22
C LEU A 326 3.93 -11.40 -23.67
N LEU A 327 3.95 -12.71 -23.97
CA LEU A 327 3.71 -13.24 -25.32
C LEU A 327 2.29 -12.92 -25.80
N GLN A 328 1.28 -13.08 -24.94
CA GLN A 328 -0.10 -12.67 -25.25
C GLN A 328 -0.20 -11.16 -25.51
N THR A 329 0.48 -10.32 -24.71
CA THR A 329 0.43 -8.86 -24.89
C THR A 329 1.11 -8.42 -26.19
N LEU A 330 2.25 -9.01 -26.54
CA LEU A 330 2.93 -8.80 -27.83
C LEU A 330 2.08 -9.29 -29.01
N HIS A 331 1.38 -10.41 -28.85
CA HIS A 331 0.50 -10.99 -29.85
C HIS A 331 -0.73 -10.12 -30.15
N ASP A 332 -1.35 -9.55 -29.12
CA ASP A 332 -2.63 -8.84 -29.23
C ASP A 332 -2.48 -7.36 -29.62
N TYR A 333 -1.33 -6.74 -29.32
CA TYR A 333 -1.06 -5.31 -29.55
C TYR A 333 0.11 -5.08 -30.49
N ARG A 334 0.21 -5.89 -31.56
CA ARG A 334 1.33 -5.87 -32.54
C ARG A 334 1.64 -4.47 -33.07
N ASP A 335 0.58 -3.69 -33.32
CA ASP A 335 0.68 -2.37 -33.95
C ASP A 335 1.01 -1.24 -32.97
N ASN A 336 1.02 -1.48 -31.63
CA ASN A 336 1.37 -0.46 -30.62
C ASN A 336 2.88 -0.24 -30.46
N PHE A 337 3.73 -1.08 -31.06
CA PHE A 337 5.18 -1.04 -30.87
C PHE A 337 5.88 -0.26 -31.99
N GLU A 338 5.65 1.07 -32.03
CA GLU A 338 6.16 1.94 -33.12
C GLU A 338 7.70 2.03 -33.17
N GLU A 339 8.40 2.00 -32.03
CA GLU A 339 9.85 2.19 -31.97
C GLU A 339 10.68 0.91 -32.17
N HIS A 340 10.11 -0.28 -31.91
CA HIS A 340 10.87 -1.53 -31.78
C HIS A 340 10.08 -2.72 -32.32
N SER A 341 10.71 -3.58 -33.14
CA SER A 341 10.01 -4.71 -33.76
C SER A 341 9.66 -5.81 -32.74
N ILE A 342 8.58 -6.55 -33.00
CA ILE A 342 8.19 -7.72 -32.18
C ILE A 342 9.31 -8.77 -32.19
N GLY A 343 9.98 -8.91 -33.34
CA GLY A 343 11.17 -9.74 -33.48
C GLY A 343 12.27 -9.40 -32.46
N ASP A 344 12.51 -8.12 -32.15
CA ASP A 344 13.53 -7.69 -31.20
C ASP A 344 13.14 -7.99 -29.74
N TYR A 345 11.85 -7.90 -29.39
CA TYR A 345 11.34 -8.36 -28.10
C TYR A 345 11.55 -9.87 -27.94
N LEU A 346 11.16 -10.68 -28.93
CA LEU A 346 11.34 -12.15 -28.90
C LEU A 346 12.82 -12.54 -28.81
N LYS A 347 13.69 -11.95 -29.64
CA LYS A 347 15.15 -12.14 -29.58
C LYS A 347 15.72 -11.77 -28.21
N SER A 348 15.21 -10.73 -27.58
CA SER A 348 15.69 -10.25 -26.28
C SER A 348 15.20 -11.12 -25.12
N LEU A 349 13.96 -11.61 -25.16
CA LEU A 349 13.43 -12.57 -24.18
C LEU A 349 14.26 -13.87 -24.17
N CYS A 350 14.69 -14.37 -25.33
CA CYS A 350 15.60 -15.52 -25.41
C CYS A 350 16.96 -15.33 -24.71
N ARG A 351 17.36 -14.10 -24.39
CA ARG A 351 18.65 -13.79 -23.73
C ARG A 351 18.55 -13.71 -22.20
N VAL A 352 17.35 -13.85 -21.63
CA VAL A 352 17.14 -13.89 -20.17
C VAL A 352 17.76 -15.18 -19.58
N LYS A 353 18.31 -15.10 -18.35
CA LYS A 353 18.91 -16.29 -17.72
C LYS A 353 17.82 -17.32 -17.44
N ARG A 354 18.12 -18.61 -17.63
CA ARG A 354 17.18 -19.74 -17.49
C ARG A 354 16.04 -19.78 -18.51
N PHE A 355 16.09 -18.98 -19.58
CA PHE A 355 15.05 -18.96 -20.62
C PHE A 355 14.71 -20.36 -21.19
N SER A 356 15.69 -21.23 -21.41
CA SER A 356 15.42 -22.60 -21.89
C SER A 356 14.51 -23.41 -20.95
N ALA A 357 14.67 -23.26 -19.63
CA ALA A 357 13.79 -23.91 -18.67
C ALA A 357 12.37 -23.31 -18.68
N LEU A 358 12.22 -22.03 -19.05
CA LEU A 358 10.91 -21.38 -19.20
C LEU A 358 10.22 -21.81 -20.51
N ALA A 359 10.98 -21.96 -21.60
CA ALA A 359 10.47 -22.44 -22.89
C ALA A 359 9.81 -23.82 -22.80
N MET A 360 10.41 -24.73 -22.01
CA MET A 360 9.85 -26.05 -21.69
C MET A 360 8.46 -26.00 -20.99
N PHE A 361 8.12 -24.91 -20.31
CA PHE A 361 6.85 -24.75 -19.59
C PHE A 361 5.79 -23.96 -20.38
N LEU A 362 6.10 -23.50 -21.60
CA LEU A 362 5.13 -22.85 -22.48
C LEU A 362 4.01 -23.82 -22.86
N SER A 363 2.77 -23.34 -22.71
CA SER A 363 1.58 -24.10 -23.08
C SER A 363 1.45 -24.26 -24.60
N SER A 364 0.64 -25.21 -25.06
CA SER A 364 0.34 -25.36 -26.49
C SER A 364 -0.21 -24.05 -27.09
N SER A 365 -1.08 -23.35 -26.37
CA SER A 365 -1.56 -22.02 -26.78
C SER A 365 -0.44 -20.98 -26.89
N ASP A 366 0.51 -20.93 -25.96
CA ASP A 366 1.65 -20.01 -26.06
C ASP A 366 2.50 -20.31 -27.30
N LYS A 367 2.67 -21.59 -27.63
CA LYS A 367 3.40 -22.05 -28.83
C LYS A 367 2.67 -21.74 -30.13
N ASP A 368 1.33 -21.77 -30.13
CA ASP A 368 0.51 -21.35 -31.27
C ASP A 368 0.62 -19.83 -31.51
N LEU A 369 0.49 -19.03 -30.44
CA LEU A 369 0.66 -17.56 -30.47
C LEU A 369 2.07 -17.17 -30.95
N LEU A 370 3.10 -17.86 -30.48
CA LEU A 370 4.49 -17.69 -30.91
C LEU A 370 4.70 -18.01 -32.39
N ASN A 371 4.14 -19.12 -32.88
CA ASN A 371 4.24 -19.48 -34.29
C ASN A 371 3.58 -18.41 -35.17
N ASP A 372 2.41 -17.89 -34.81
CA ASP A 372 1.75 -16.82 -35.57
C ASP A 372 2.53 -15.50 -35.53
N MET A 373 3.04 -15.09 -34.36
CA MET A 373 3.93 -13.93 -34.25
C MET A 373 5.20 -14.08 -35.08
N LEU A 374 5.85 -15.24 -35.07
CA LEU A 374 7.07 -15.48 -35.83
C LEU A 374 6.81 -15.50 -37.35
N CYS A 375 5.68 -16.07 -37.79
CA CYS A 375 5.23 -15.99 -39.19
C CYS A 375 4.98 -14.54 -39.62
N TYR A 376 4.32 -13.74 -38.78
CA TYR A 376 4.13 -12.31 -39.01
C TYR A 376 5.48 -11.55 -39.08
N CYS A 377 6.45 -11.88 -38.22
CA CYS A 377 7.77 -11.26 -38.23
C CYS A 377 8.57 -11.56 -39.51
N ILE A 378 8.45 -12.75 -40.12
CA ILE A 378 9.01 -13.00 -41.47
C ILE A 378 8.25 -12.19 -42.52
N ALA A 379 6.91 -12.25 -42.51
CA ALA A 379 6.08 -11.61 -43.53
C ALA A 379 6.29 -10.08 -43.59
N THR A 380 6.58 -9.46 -42.44
CA THR A 380 6.92 -8.04 -42.30
C THR A 380 8.43 -7.75 -42.39
N GLN A 381 9.26 -8.76 -42.66
CA GLN A 381 10.73 -8.66 -42.77
C GLN A 381 11.45 -8.12 -41.51
N GLN A 382 10.82 -8.24 -40.34
CA GLN A 382 11.43 -7.86 -39.05
C GLN A 382 12.57 -8.79 -38.63
N ILE A 383 12.54 -10.05 -39.09
CA ILE A 383 13.57 -11.06 -38.81
C ILE A 383 13.99 -11.78 -40.09
N SER A 384 15.27 -12.17 -40.16
CA SER A 384 15.78 -13.02 -41.23
C SER A 384 15.32 -14.48 -41.08
N GLU A 385 15.31 -15.24 -42.18
CA GLU A 385 14.94 -16.66 -42.18
C GLU A 385 15.84 -17.51 -41.24
N SER A 386 17.11 -17.15 -41.13
CA SER A 386 18.05 -17.75 -40.17
C SER A 386 17.69 -17.46 -38.71
N GLU A 387 17.27 -16.23 -38.39
CA GLU A 387 16.86 -15.86 -37.04
C GLU A 387 15.51 -16.49 -36.66
N PHE A 388 14.59 -16.63 -37.60
CA PHE A 388 13.34 -17.37 -37.40
C PHE A 388 13.60 -18.82 -36.99
N MET A 389 14.50 -19.51 -37.70
CA MET A 389 14.87 -20.89 -37.35
C MET A 389 15.56 -20.97 -35.99
N GLU A 390 16.43 -20.01 -35.65
CA GLU A 390 17.08 -19.94 -34.33
C GLU A 390 16.07 -19.68 -33.20
N LEU A 391 15.09 -18.80 -33.42
CA LEU A 391 14.02 -18.51 -32.47
C LEU A 391 13.11 -19.73 -32.28
N LYS A 392 12.72 -20.44 -33.35
CA LYS A 392 11.95 -21.70 -33.23
C LYS A 392 12.66 -22.74 -32.36
N MET A 393 13.95 -22.96 -32.60
CA MET A 393 14.77 -23.86 -31.78
C MET A 393 14.83 -23.42 -30.31
N LYS A 394 14.95 -22.11 -30.04
CA LYS A 394 15.04 -21.56 -28.68
C LYS A 394 13.71 -21.61 -27.90
N TYR A 395 12.58 -21.45 -28.58
CA TYR A 395 11.23 -21.53 -28.00
C TYR A 395 10.65 -22.97 -28.01
N GLU A 396 11.41 -23.96 -28.49
CA GLU A 396 11.01 -25.37 -28.61
C GLU A 396 9.71 -25.54 -29.45
N LEU A 397 9.68 -24.91 -30.64
CA LEU A 397 8.55 -24.86 -31.58
C LEU A 397 8.71 -25.79 -32.80
#